data_AF-A0A6B3I6U2-F1
#
_entry.id   AF-A0A6B3I6U2-F1
#
_cell.length_a   1.000
_cell.length_b   1.000
_cell.length_c   1.000
_cell.angle_alpha   90.00
_cell.angle_beta   90.00
_cell.angle_gamma   90.00
#
_symmetry.space_group_name_H-M   'P 1'
#
loop_
_entity.id
_entity.type
_entity.pdbx_description
1 polymer ?
#
loop_
_entity_poly.entity_id
_entity_poly.type
_entity_poly.pdbx_seq_one_letter_code
_entity_poly.pdbx_strand_id
1 'polypeptide(L)'
;VAGLLAGAALGLAGTVMQGVARNPLADPQLLGINAGASVAVVCSITLLGFTVATQFIWFGFLGALLAALLVYGVGSLGREGATPVKLALAGAATSAVLTSVTSAILLQDRGSYDQFRFWQL
;
A
#
# COMPACT_ATOMS: atom_id res chain seq x y z
N VAL A 1 14.94 17.59 -8.14
CA VAL A 1 15.68 16.61 -7.30
C VAL A 1 14.76 15.51 -6.77
N ALA A 2 13.66 15.83 -6.07
CA ALA A 2 12.74 14.82 -5.54
C ALA A 2 12.23 13.81 -6.60
N GLY A 3 11.84 14.27 -7.79
CA GLY A 3 11.40 13.39 -8.88
C GLY A 3 12.47 12.40 -9.37
N LEU A 4 13.76 12.78 -9.35
CA LEU A 4 14.86 11.88 -9.70
C LEU A 4 15.05 10.80 -8.63
N LEU A 5 14.98 11.18 -7.36
CA LEU A 5 15.07 10.24 -6.23
C LEU A 5 13.89 9.27 -6.22
N ALA A 6 12.68 9.78 -6.45
CA ALA A 6 11.47 8.95 -6.57
C ALA A 6 11.58 7.99 -7.75
N GLY A 7 12.00 8.47 -8.93
CA GLY A 7 12.20 7.63 -10.11
C GLY A 7 13.25 6.52 -9.89
N ALA A 8 14.37 6.85 -9.25
CA ALA A 8 15.40 5.88 -8.90
C ALA A 8 14.88 4.83 -7.89
N ALA A 9 14.15 5.27 -6.86
CA ALA A 9 13.57 4.36 -5.87
C ALA A 9 12.52 3.42 -6.48
N LEU A 10 11.63 3.94 -7.34
CA LEU A 10 10.64 3.14 -8.06
C LEU A 10 11.31 2.14 -9.03
N GLY A 11 12.35 2.57 -9.74
CA GLY A 11 13.15 1.69 -10.60
C GLY A 11 13.81 0.56 -9.83
N LEU A 12 14.42 0.86 -8.68
CA LEU A 12 15.02 -0.15 -7.80
C LEU A 12 13.98 -1.11 -7.20
N ALA A 13 12.84 -0.58 -6.74
CA ALA A 13 11.76 -1.42 -6.22
C ALA A 13 11.22 -2.38 -7.29
N GLY A 14 11.05 -1.90 -8.53
CA GLY A 14 10.64 -2.70 -9.68
C GLY A 14 11.65 -3.82 -10.01
N THR A 15 12.93 -3.49 -10.11
CA THR A 15 13.97 -4.50 -10.44
C THR A 15 14.12 -5.55 -9.35
N VAL A 16 14.04 -5.17 -8.06
CA VAL A 16 14.07 -6.11 -6.94
C VAL A 16 12.85 -7.04 -6.99
N MET A 17 11.66 -6.50 -7.21
CA MET A 17 10.45 -7.32 -7.27
C MET A 17 10.47 -8.28 -8.46
N GLN A 18 10.92 -7.83 -9.63
CA GLN A 18 11.10 -8.68 -10.81
C GLN A 18 12.11 -9.80 -10.55
N GLY A 19 13.20 -9.52 -9.83
CA GLY A 19 14.21 -10.51 -9.43
C GLY A 19 13.67 -11.56 -8.46
N VAL A 20 12.95 -11.13 -7.41
CA VAL A 20 12.34 -12.02 -6.41
C VAL A 20 11.23 -12.88 -7.00
N ALA A 21 10.35 -12.30 -7.81
CA ALA A 21 9.28 -13.03 -8.48
C ALA A 21 9.77 -13.88 -9.65
N ARG A 22 11.03 -13.68 -10.08
CA ARG A 22 11.59 -14.24 -11.33
C ARG A 22 10.64 -14.04 -12.52
N ASN A 23 10.00 -12.87 -12.55
CA ASN A 23 8.97 -12.53 -13.51
C ASN A 23 9.14 -11.06 -13.93
N PRO A 24 9.47 -10.77 -15.20
CA PRO A 24 9.68 -9.41 -15.68
C PRO A 24 8.40 -8.55 -15.65
N LEU A 25 7.21 -9.16 -15.51
CA LEU A 25 5.93 -8.48 -15.37
C LEU A 25 5.52 -8.26 -13.90
N ALA A 26 6.33 -8.68 -12.94
CA ALA A 26 5.99 -8.48 -11.53
C ALA A 26 6.10 -7.00 -11.15
N ASP A 27 5.00 -6.46 -10.62
CA ASP A 27 4.90 -5.09 -10.13
C ASP A 27 4.89 -5.09 -8.60
N PRO A 28 5.70 -4.25 -7.92
CA PRO A 28 5.64 -4.11 -6.46
C PRO A 28 4.26 -3.72 -5.92
N GLN A 29 3.39 -3.12 -6.74
CA GLN A 29 2.00 -2.82 -6.38
C GLN A 29 1.18 -4.08 -6.05
N LEU A 30 1.62 -5.27 -6.49
CA LEU A 30 0.99 -6.55 -6.15
C LEU A 30 0.98 -6.86 -4.64
N LEU A 31 1.81 -6.18 -3.85
CA LEU A 31 1.89 -6.38 -2.40
C LEU A 31 0.85 -5.58 -1.60
N GLY A 32 -0.10 -4.90 -2.25
CA GLY A 32 -1.14 -4.12 -1.56
C GLY A 32 -0.62 -2.88 -0.83
N ILE A 33 0.59 -2.43 -1.17
CA ILE A 33 1.30 -1.29 -0.57
C ILE A 33 0.44 -0.02 -0.62
N ASN A 34 -0.18 0.27 -1.77
CA ASN A 34 -1.04 1.44 -1.96
C ASN A 34 -2.29 1.40 -1.08
N ALA A 35 -2.94 0.24 -0.97
CA ALA A 35 -4.12 0.07 -0.14
C ALA A 35 -3.77 0.22 1.36
N GLY A 36 -2.64 -0.36 1.79
CA GLY A 36 -2.12 -0.21 3.16
C GLY A 36 -1.78 1.22 3.53
N ALA A 37 -1.06 1.93 2.65
CA ALA A 37 -0.75 3.34 2.83
C ALA A 37 -2.03 4.18 2.92
N SER A 38 -3.00 3.92 2.04
CA SER A 38 -4.27 4.66 2.00
C SER A 38 -5.08 4.51 3.29
N VAL A 39 -5.26 3.28 3.79
CA VAL A 39 -5.95 3.05 5.07
C VAL A 39 -5.25 3.77 6.21
N ALA A 40 -3.92 3.64 6.30
CA ALA A 40 -3.17 4.25 7.39
C ALA A 40 -3.23 5.79 7.36
N VAL A 41 -3.15 6.41 6.17
CA VAL A 41 -3.30 7.85 6.00
C VAL A 41 -4.71 8.29 6.40
N VAL A 42 -5.75 7.61 5.92
CA VAL A 42 -7.14 7.95 6.27
C VAL A 42 -7.41 7.79 7.77
N CYS A 43 -6.93 6.71 8.40
CA CYS A 43 -6.99 6.55 9.86
C CYS A 43 -6.25 7.67 10.60
N SER A 44 -5.11 8.12 10.08
CA SER A 44 -4.33 9.20 10.71
C SER A 44 -5.03 10.55 10.63
N ILE A 45 -5.67 10.85 9.50
CA ILE A 45 -6.45 12.09 9.32
C ILE A 45 -7.69 12.05 10.23
N THR A 46 -8.43 10.94 10.22
CA THR A 46 -9.72 10.82 10.93
C THR A 46 -9.59 10.62 12.44
N LEU A 47 -8.64 9.81 12.92
CA LEU A 47 -8.51 9.48 14.34
C LEU A 47 -7.56 10.42 15.08
N LEU A 48 -6.49 10.87 14.42
CA LEU A 48 -5.46 11.71 15.03
C LEU A 48 -5.60 13.19 14.65
N GLY A 49 -6.47 13.52 13.68
CA GLY A 49 -6.74 14.89 13.27
C GLY A 49 -5.59 15.56 12.51
N PHE A 50 -4.68 14.79 11.91
CA PHE A 50 -3.56 15.36 11.16
C PHE A 50 -4.02 15.94 9.83
N THR A 51 -3.67 17.20 9.59
CA THR A 51 -4.04 17.95 8.38
C THR A 51 -2.84 18.31 7.51
N VAL A 52 -1.61 18.06 7.96
CA VAL A 52 -0.39 18.39 7.22
C VAL A 52 0.26 17.12 6.68
N ALA A 53 0.60 17.10 5.39
CA ALA A 53 1.17 15.94 4.72
C ALA A 53 2.39 15.34 5.42
N THR A 54 3.29 16.20 5.92
CA THR A 54 4.50 15.78 6.65
C THR A 54 4.18 15.00 7.93
N GLN A 55 3.00 15.15 8.51
CA GLN A 55 2.58 14.41 9.71
C GLN A 55 2.10 12.99 9.36
N PHE A 56 1.22 12.86 8.36
CA PHE A 56 0.61 11.58 8.02
C PHE A 56 1.43 10.74 7.02
N ILE A 57 2.44 11.31 6.35
CA ILE A 57 3.27 10.56 5.38
C ILE A 57 3.97 9.35 6.01
N TRP A 58 4.40 9.46 7.26
CA TRP A 58 5.04 8.37 8.00
C TRP A 58 4.09 7.21 8.29
N PHE A 59 2.82 7.53 8.55
CA PHE A 59 1.78 6.52 8.71
C PHE A 59 1.48 5.83 7.39
N GLY A 60 1.54 6.54 6.26
CA GLY A 60 1.49 5.94 4.93
C GLY A 60 2.59 4.89 4.71
N PHE A 61 3.85 5.22 5.03
CA PHE A 61 4.95 4.27 4.97
C PHE A 61 4.75 3.05 5.90
N LEU A 62 4.27 3.28 7.12
CA LEU A 62 4.00 2.21 8.07
C LEU A 62 2.86 1.29 7.57
N GLY A 63 1.77 1.86 7.05
CA GLY A 63 0.66 1.12 6.49
C GLY A 63 1.06 0.30 5.26
N ALA A 64 1.87 0.89 4.38
CA ALA A 64 2.49 0.20 3.25
C ALA A 64 3.32 -1.02 3.69
N LEU A 65 4.19 -0.83 4.69
CA LEU A 65 5.03 -1.90 5.23
C LEU A 65 4.18 -3.03 5.83
N LEU A 66 3.20 -2.69 6.66
CA LEU A 66 2.31 -3.67 7.30
C LEU A 66 1.49 -4.46 6.28
N ALA A 67 0.98 -3.80 5.24
CA ALA A 67 0.26 -4.47 4.16
C ALA A 67 1.17 -5.43 3.39
N ALA A 68 2.39 -5.00 3.04
CA ALA A 68 3.35 -5.86 2.36
C ALA A 68 3.71 -7.10 3.21
N LEU A 69 3.92 -6.93 4.51
CA LEU A 69 4.19 -8.03 5.44
C LEU A 69 2.98 -8.97 5.57
N LEU A 70 1.76 -8.44 5.61
CA LEU A 70 0.54 -9.24 5.62
C LEU A 70 0.41 -10.06 4.33
N VAL A 71 0.57 -9.45 3.16
CA VAL A 71 0.46 -10.13 1.87
C VAL A 71 1.54 -11.20 1.72
N TYR A 72 2.78 -10.87 2.10
CA TYR A 72 3.88 -11.84 2.07
C TYR A 72 3.65 -12.99 3.06
N GLY A 73 3.21 -12.68 4.28
CA GLY A 73 2.85 -13.67 5.29
C GLY A 73 1.76 -14.61 4.77
N VAL A 74 0.63 -14.08 4.32
CA VAL A 74 -0.50 -14.83 3.76
C VAL A 74 -0.08 -15.66 2.54
N GLY A 75 0.65 -15.06 1.61
CA GLY A 75 1.10 -15.73 0.38
C GLY A 75 2.15 -16.81 0.62
N SER A 76 2.94 -16.70 1.68
CA SER A 76 4.01 -17.66 2.05
C SER A 76 3.51 -18.85 2.87
N LEU A 77 2.29 -18.81 3.43
CA LEU A 77 1.70 -19.98 4.11
C LEU A 77 1.50 -21.15 3.13
N GLY A 78 2.01 -22.34 3.48
CA GLY A 78 1.83 -23.59 2.75
C GLY A 78 3.12 -24.24 2.24
N ARG A 79 3.00 -25.47 1.73
CA ARG A 79 4.15 -26.33 1.37
C ARG A 79 5.03 -25.80 0.22
N GLU A 80 4.46 -24.99 -0.67
CA GLU A 80 5.15 -24.45 -1.85
C GLU A 80 5.71 -23.03 -1.64
N GLY A 81 5.59 -22.47 -0.43
CA GLY A 81 6.03 -21.12 -0.12
C GLY A 81 5.28 -20.01 -0.89
N ALA A 82 5.96 -18.88 -1.10
CA ALA A 82 5.42 -17.71 -1.77
C ALA A 82 5.56 -17.83 -3.30
N THR A 83 4.50 -18.30 -3.97
CA THR A 83 4.45 -18.29 -5.44
C THR A 83 3.89 -16.96 -5.94
N PRO A 84 4.29 -16.48 -7.15
CA PRO A 84 3.79 -15.22 -7.70
C PRO A 84 2.26 -15.15 -7.78
N VAL A 85 1.61 -16.26 -8.10
CA VAL A 85 0.14 -16.37 -8.17
C VAL A 85 -0.49 -16.24 -6.79
N LYS A 86 0.08 -16.88 -5.76
CA LYS A 86 -0.43 -16.76 -4.37
C LYS A 86 -0.24 -15.36 -3.83
N LEU A 87 0.90 -14.72 -4.10
CA LEU A 87 1.15 -13.33 -3.70
C LEU A 87 0.20 -12.36 -4.40
N ALA A 88 -0.07 -12.56 -5.70
CA ALA A 88 -1.04 -11.75 -6.43
C ALA A 88 -2.47 -11.89 -5.88
N LEU A 89 -2.92 -13.12 -5.61
CA LEU A 89 -4.24 -13.37 -5.04
C LEU A 89 -4.36 -12.84 -3.60
N ALA A 90 -3.34 -13.08 -2.76
CA ALA A 90 -3.29 -12.55 -1.40
C ALA A 90 -3.26 -11.00 -1.39
N GLY A 91 -2.50 -10.41 -2.31
CA GLY A 91 -2.42 -8.97 -2.52
C GLY A 91 -3.75 -8.37 -2.96
N ALA A 92 -4.42 -8.99 -3.93
CA ALA A 92 -5.74 -8.57 -4.39
C ALA A 92 -6.79 -8.66 -3.27
N ALA A 93 -6.83 -9.77 -2.53
CA ALA A 93 -7.74 -9.95 -1.41
C ALA A 93 -7.49 -8.93 -0.29
N THR A 94 -6.23 -8.75 0.10
CA THR A 94 -5.83 -7.77 1.13
C THR A 94 -6.16 -6.35 0.70
N SER A 95 -5.88 -6.00 -0.56
CA SER A 95 -6.20 -4.69 -1.12
C SER A 95 -7.70 -4.42 -1.14
N ALA A 96 -8.52 -5.41 -1.48
CA ALA A 96 -9.98 -5.29 -1.46
C ALA A 96 -10.50 -5.03 -0.04
N VAL A 97 -10.01 -5.78 0.95
CA VAL A 97 -10.37 -5.58 2.37
C VAL A 97 -9.97 -4.18 2.84
N LEU A 98 -8.71 -3.77 2.61
CA LEU A 98 -8.22 -2.45 3.01
C LEU A 98 -8.98 -1.32 2.32
N THR A 99 -9.28 -1.46 1.02
CA THR A 99 -10.06 -0.46 0.27
C THR A 99 -11.49 -0.34 0.80
N SER A 100 -12.10 -1.45 1.21
CA SER A 100 -13.42 -1.44 1.86
C SER A 100 -13.38 -0.69 3.19
N VAL A 101 -12.35 -0.90 4.01
CA VAL A 101 -12.14 -0.16 5.27
C VAL A 101 -11.97 1.33 5.00
N THR A 102 -11.12 1.72 4.04
CA THR A 102 -10.96 3.13 3.64
C THR A 102 -12.29 3.74 3.24
N SER A 103 -13.06 3.06 2.40
CA SER A 103 -14.38 3.53 1.94
C SER A 103 -15.36 3.71 3.10
N ALA A 104 -15.40 2.77 4.05
CA ALA A 104 -16.26 2.86 5.22
C ALA A 104 -15.93 4.09 6.10
N ILE A 105 -14.64 4.37 6.29
CA ILE A 105 -14.19 5.54 7.06
C ILE A 105 -14.54 6.85 6.35
N LEU A 106 -14.27 6.92 5.05
CA LEU A 106 -14.52 8.12 4.24
C LEU A 106 -16.01 8.44 4.10
N LEU A 107 -16.89 7.43 4.12
CA LEU A 107 -18.34 7.65 4.13
C LEU A 107 -18.83 8.33 5.41
N GLN A 108 -18.09 8.21 6.51
CA GLN A 108 -18.44 8.80 7.80
C GLN A 108 -17.98 10.26 7.94
N ASP A 109 -16.97 10.69 7.16
CA ASP A 109 -16.36 12.02 7.29
C ASP A 109 -16.08 12.67 5.91
N ARG A 110 -16.89 13.69 5.57
CA ARG A 110 -16.74 14.44 4.32
C ARG A 110 -15.49 15.32 4.26
N GLY A 111 -14.97 15.79 5.40
CA GLY A 111 -13.77 16.65 5.42
C GLY A 111 -12.49 15.86 5.13
N SER A 112 -12.40 14.66 5.70
CA SER A 112 -11.30 13.72 5.42
C SER A 112 -11.29 13.23 3.97
N TYR A 113 -12.44 13.20 3.31
CA TYR A 113 -12.57 12.82 1.90
C TYR A 113 -11.88 13.78 0.93
N ASP A 114 -12.08 15.09 1.09
CA ASP A 114 -11.47 16.09 0.20
C ASP A 114 -9.94 16.13 0.35
N GLN A 115 -9.45 15.98 1.59
CA GLN A 115 -8.03 15.92 1.87
C GLN A 115 -7.37 14.65 1.32
N PHE A 116 -8.03 13.49 1.44
CA PHE A 116 -7.55 12.25 0.85
C PHE A 116 -7.51 12.31 -0.69
N ARG A 117 -8.51 12.93 -1.32
CA ARG A 117 -8.54 13.11 -2.78
C ARG A 117 -7.38 13.93 -3.32
N PHE A 118 -7.00 15.00 -2.62
CA PHE A 118 -5.84 15.81 -3.03
C PHE A 118 -4.51 15.05 -2.93
N TRP A 119 -4.42 14.04 -2.06
CA TRP A 119 -3.23 13.20 -1.93
C TRP A 119 -3.17 12.07 -2.96
N GLN A 120 -4.33 11.55 -3.38
CA GLN A 120 -4.42 10.43 -4.32
C GLN A 120 -4.25 10.86 -5.80
N LEU A 121 -4.63 12.10 -6.13
CA LEU A 121 -4.51 12.69 -7.48
C LEU A 121 -3.14 13.35 -7.69
#